data_AF-A0A1M4S0I6-F1
#
_entry.id   AF-A0A1M4S0I6-F1
#
_cell.length_a   1.000
_cell.length_b   1.000
_cell.length_c   1.000
_cell.angle_alpha   90.00
_cell.angle_beta   90.00
_cell.angle_gamma   90.00
#
_symmetry.space_group_name_H-M   'P 1'
#
loop_
_entity.id
_entity.type
_entity.pdbx_description
1 polymer ?
#
loop_
_entity_poly.entity_id
_entity_poly.type
_entity_poly.pdbx_seq_one_letter_code
_entity_poly.pdbx_strand_id
1 'polypeptide(L)'
;MSQQAQQPKQPPAASSSSASAAQPTLGELVTRISDNISALVHGEIDLAKAKGKRMATTMGVGGALLAVGGVVALYGVGFLLGTIVELIALALPLWAAKLIVAVVLLIVAAIAALLGVKRLQAAKADMPDPKGALQHDLNTVKSAATTGFEKGSQQ
;
A
#
# COMPACT_ATOMS: atom_id res chain seq x y z
N MET A 1 -28.22 -52.20 -58.50
CA MET A 1 -26.85 -52.64 -58.17
C MET A 1 -26.45 -51.94 -56.88
N SER A 2 -26.82 -52.45 -55.71
CA SER A 2 -26.19 -53.55 -54.96
C SER A 2 -24.83 -53.19 -54.37
N GLN A 3 -24.73 -53.45 -53.06
CA GLN A 3 -23.56 -53.48 -52.18
C GLN A 3 -23.24 -52.19 -51.42
N GLN A 4 -22.97 -52.20 -50.11
CA GLN A 4 -23.13 -53.20 -49.06
C GLN A 4 -22.89 -52.46 -47.74
N ALA A 5 -23.67 -52.77 -46.72
CA ALA A 5 -23.41 -52.35 -45.36
C ALA A 5 -22.03 -52.86 -44.89
N GLN A 6 -21.25 -51.98 -44.25
CA GLN A 6 -20.14 -52.42 -43.42
C GLN A 6 -20.04 -51.55 -42.16
N GLN A 7 -20.73 -52.05 -41.13
CA GLN A 7 -20.48 -51.75 -39.73
C GLN A 7 -19.05 -52.15 -39.35
N PRO A 8 -18.28 -51.29 -38.68
CA PRO A 8 -17.16 -51.74 -37.87
C PRO A 8 -17.70 -52.44 -36.62
N LYS A 9 -17.17 -53.64 -36.38
CA LYS A 9 -17.56 -54.62 -35.37
C LYS A 9 -17.31 -54.09 -33.95
N GLN A 10 -18.30 -54.24 -33.07
CA GLN A 10 -18.15 -54.13 -31.61
C GLN A 10 -17.28 -55.27 -31.06
N PRO A 11 -16.31 -54.98 -30.19
CA PRO A 11 -15.80 -55.94 -29.20
C PRO A 11 -16.75 -56.04 -27.99
N PRO A 12 -16.72 -57.17 -27.26
CA PRO A 12 -17.77 -57.60 -26.35
C PRO A 12 -17.88 -56.76 -25.07
N ALA A 13 -19.10 -56.66 -24.58
CA ALA A 13 -19.40 -56.27 -23.21
C ALA A 13 -18.69 -57.20 -22.21
N ALA A 14 -17.73 -56.68 -21.45
CA ALA A 14 -17.32 -57.22 -20.16
C ALA A 14 -16.52 -56.16 -19.38
N SER A 15 -16.80 -56.13 -18.08
CA SER A 15 -16.25 -55.25 -17.04
C SER A 15 -16.59 -53.76 -17.18
N SER A 16 -17.86 -53.46 -16.92
CA SER A 16 -18.18 -52.37 -15.98
C SER A 16 -17.39 -52.62 -14.68
N SER A 17 -16.13 -52.19 -14.64
CA SER A 17 -15.52 -51.83 -13.39
C SER A 17 -16.32 -50.63 -12.93
N SER A 18 -17.35 -50.88 -12.13
CA SER A 18 -17.73 -49.99 -11.06
C SER A 18 -16.47 -49.68 -10.28
N ALA A 19 -15.68 -48.72 -10.77
CA ALA A 19 -14.91 -47.87 -9.88
C ALA A 19 -16.00 -47.22 -9.05
N SER A 20 -16.30 -47.87 -7.93
CA SER A 20 -17.11 -47.34 -6.86
C SER A 20 -16.69 -45.90 -6.74
N ALA A 21 -17.58 -44.98 -7.14
CA ALA A 21 -17.48 -43.59 -6.76
C ALA A 21 -17.64 -43.62 -5.25
N ALA A 22 -16.55 -43.94 -4.57
CA ALA A 22 -16.44 -43.87 -3.13
C ALA A 22 -16.85 -42.44 -2.81
N GLN A 23 -18.01 -42.30 -2.18
CA GLN A 23 -18.45 -41.01 -1.71
C GLN A 23 -17.29 -40.44 -0.90
N PRO A 24 -16.79 -39.24 -1.24
CA PRO A 24 -15.65 -38.67 -0.55
C PRO A 24 -15.93 -38.74 0.93
N THR A 25 -15.01 -39.36 1.66
CA THR A 25 -15.20 -39.54 3.10
C THR A 25 -15.26 -38.16 3.74
N LEU A 26 -15.96 -38.01 4.88
CA LEU A 26 -16.01 -36.73 5.61
C LEU A 26 -14.60 -36.16 5.87
N GLY A 27 -13.60 -37.03 6.03
CA GLY A 27 -12.19 -36.65 6.10
C GLY A 27 -11.67 -35.96 4.82
N GLU A 28 -11.93 -36.52 3.64
CA GLU A 28 -11.52 -35.91 2.36
C GLU A 28 -12.21 -34.57 2.07
N LEU A 29 -13.46 -34.39 2.49
CA LEU A 29 -14.17 -33.11 2.33
C LEU A 29 -13.53 -32.03 3.21
N VAL A 30 -13.21 -32.36 4.47
CA VAL A 30 -12.53 -31.43 5.39
C VAL A 30 -11.14 -31.07 4.87
N THR A 31 -10.38 -32.04 4.35
CA THR A 31 -9.07 -31.79 3.73
C THR A 31 -9.19 -30.85 2.53
N ARG A 32 -10.13 -31.09 1.60
CA ARG A 32 -10.34 -30.22 0.43
C ARG A 32 -10.77 -28.79 0.79
N ILE A 33 -11.61 -28.62 1.81
CA ILE A 33 -11.99 -27.29 2.30
C ILE A 33 -10.78 -26.58 2.91
N SER A 34 -9.96 -27.29 3.68
CA SER A 34 -8.71 -26.75 4.27
C SER A 34 -7.70 -26.34 3.20
N ASP A 35 -7.56 -27.14 2.14
CA ASP A 35 -6.71 -26.83 1.00
C ASP A 35 -7.21 -25.60 0.22
N ASN A 36 -8.53 -25.47 0.00
CA ASN A 36 -9.11 -24.31 -0.67
C ASN A 36 -8.90 -23.02 0.15
N ILE A 37 -9.12 -23.06 1.47
CA ILE A 37 -8.87 -21.91 2.35
C ILE A 37 -7.38 -21.54 2.32
N SER A 38 -6.49 -22.53 2.35
CA SER A 38 -5.04 -22.30 2.25
C SER A 38 -4.64 -21.66 0.93
N ALA A 39 -5.27 -22.06 -0.18
CA ALA A 39 -5.05 -21.48 -1.50
C ALA A 39 -5.58 -20.04 -1.61
N LEU A 40 -6.74 -19.73 -1.00
CA LEU A 40 -7.29 -18.38 -0.90
C LEU A 40 -6.35 -17.42 -0.14
N VAL A 41 -5.86 -17.85 1.02
CA VAL A 41 -4.94 -17.05 1.85
C VAL A 41 -3.63 -16.78 1.09
N HIS A 42 -3.05 -17.79 0.43
CA HIS A 42 -1.87 -17.59 -0.40
C HIS A 42 -2.14 -16.63 -1.57
N GLY A 43 -3.32 -16.73 -2.19
CA GLY A 43 -3.73 -15.83 -3.26
C GLY A 43 -3.86 -14.37 -2.81
N GLU A 44 -4.45 -14.10 -1.65
CA GLU A 44 -4.52 -12.75 -1.09
C GLU A 44 -3.13 -12.19 -0.75
N ILE A 45 -2.24 -13.04 -0.21
CA ILE A 45 -0.86 -12.66 0.08
C ILE A 45 -0.12 -12.31 -1.21
N ASP A 46 -0.25 -13.11 -2.26
CA ASP A 46 0.42 -12.85 -3.53
C ASP A 46 -0.16 -11.63 -4.26
N LEU A 47 -1.47 -11.41 -4.15
CA LEU A 47 -2.11 -10.19 -4.60
C LEU A 47 -1.61 -8.97 -3.82
N ALA A 48 -1.53 -9.06 -2.48
CA ALA A 48 -1.02 -8.01 -1.63
C ALA A 48 0.45 -7.69 -1.93
N LYS A 49 1.28 -8.71 -2.17
CA LYS A 49 2.67 -8.54 -2.64
C LYS A 49 2.72 -7.84 -4.00
N ALA A 50 1.90 -8.27 -4.97
CA ALA A 50 1.87 -7.67 -6.30
C ALA A 50 1.42 -6.20 -6.25
N LYS A 51 0.37 -5.90 -5.47
CA LYS A 51 -0.12 -4.54 -5.24
C LYS A 51 0.92 -3.70 -4.50
N GLY A 52 1.57 -4.26 -3.48
CA GLY A 52 2.67 -3.63 -2.75
C GLY A 52 3.85 -3.29 -3.65
N LYS A 53 4.32 -4.22 -4.47
CA LYS A 53 5.41 -3.99 -5.43
C LYS A 53 5.05 -2.91 -6.45
N ARG A 54 3.82 -2.93 -6.97
CA ARG A 54 3.35 -1.91 -7.92
C ARG A 54 3.25 -0.53 -7.26
N MET A 55 2.70 -0.46 -6.05
CA MET A 55 2.64 0.78 -5.27
C MET A 55 4.05 1.31 -4.98
N ALA A 56 4.96 0.46 -4.51
CA ALA A 56 6.34 0.83 -4.24
C ALA A 56 7.08 1.33 -5.49
N THR A 57 6.86 0.69 -6.64
CA THR A 57 7.47 1.13 -7.91
C THR A 57 6.92 2.47 -8.35
N THR A 58 5.60 2.65 -8.38
CA THR A 58 4.97 3.91 -8.79
C THR A 58 5.34 5.06 -7.85
N MET A 59 5.30 4.83 -6.53
CA MET A 59 5.74 5.81 -5.54
C MET A 59 7.24 6.08 -5.63
N GLY A 60 8.05 5.06 -5.91
CA GLY A 60 9.50 5.18 -6.08
C GLY A 60 9.89 6.04 -7.28
N VAL A 61 9.28 5.79 -8.44
CA VAL A 61 9.49 6.59 -9.65
C VAL A 61 8.97 8.02 -9.45
N GLY A 62 7.77 8.18 -8.88
CA GLY A 62 7.23 9.50 -8.56
C GLY A 62 8.13 10.27 -7.58
N GLY A 63 8.63 9.61 -6.54
CA GLY A 63 9.56 10.17 -5.57
C GLY A 63 10.89 10.56 -6.21
N ALA A 64 11.44 9.74 -7.10
CA ALA A 64 12.67 10.04 -7.83
C ALA A 64 12.49 11.26 -8.76
N LEU A 65 11.38 11.33 -9.50
CA LEU A 65 11.06 12.47 -10.36
C LEU A 65 10.88 13.76 -9.55
N LEU A 66 10.20 13.69 -8.40
CA LEU A 66 10.07 14.84 -7.50
C LEU A 66 11.41 15.26 -6.90
N ALA A 67 12.30 14.32 -6.59
CA ALA A 67 13.65 14.64 -6.11
C ALA A 67 14.46 15.39 -7.19
N VAL A 68 14.48 14.89 -8.42
CA VAL A 68 15.15 15.55 -9.54
C VAL A 68 14.52 16.91 -9.83
N GLY A 69 13.19 16.97 -9.94
CA GLY A 69 12.46 18.21 -10.16
C GLY A 69 12.71 19.24 -9.06
N GLY A 70 12.78 18.80 -7.80
CA GLY A 70 13.11 19.63 -6.65
C GLY A 70 14.52 20.21 -6.73
N VAL A 71 15.53 19.42 -7.11
CA VAL A 71 16.90 19.91 -7.31
C VAL A 71 16.97 20.91 -8.46
N VAL A 72 16.33 20.61 -9.60
CA VAL A 72 16.29 21.52 -10.75
C VAL A 72 15.59 22.83 -10.40
N ALA A 73 14.45 22.76 -9.71
CA ALA A 73 13.73 23.94 -9.23
C ALA A 73 14.58 24.76 -8.25
N LEU A 74 15.33 24.11 -7.35
CA LEU A 74 16.22 24.79 -6.41
C LEU A 74 17.33 25.57 -7.14
N TYR A 75 17.98 24.95 -8.12
CA TYR A 75 18.96 25.65 -8.97
C TYR A 75 18.32 26.79 -9.76
N GLY A 76 17.14 26.58 -10.33
CA GLY A 76 16.38 27.60 -11.06
C GLY A 76 16.08 28.82 -10.20
N VAL A 77 15.62 28.61 -8.95
CA VAL A 77 15.42 29.70 -7.98
C VAL A 77 16.74 30.41 -7.66
N GLY A 78 17.84 29.68 -7.49
CA GLY A 78 19.17 30.28 -7.28
C GLY A 78 19.61 31.19 -8.41
N PHE A 79 19.46 30.75 -9.67
CA PHE A 79 19.73 31.57 -10.85
C PHE A 79 18.83 32.80 -10.91
N LEU A 80 17.53 32.64 -10.66
CA LEU A 80 16.57 33.75 -10.69
C LEU A 80 16.92 34.81 -9.62
N LEU A 81 17.26 34.38 -8.41
CA LEU A 81 17.73 35.30 -7.35
C LEU A 81 19.02 36.01 -7.74
N GLY A 82 19.96 35.30 -8.37
CA GLY A 82 21.17 35.91 -8.95
C GLY A 82 20.84 37.01 -9.95
N THR A 83 19.94 36.74 -10.90
CA THR A 83 19.52 37.73 -11.89
C THR A 83 18.82 38.94 -11.25
N ILE A 84 18.04 38.75 -10.18
CA ILE A 84 17.42 39.86 -9.45
C ILE A 84 18.48 40.72 -8.77
N VAL A 85 19.47 40.09 -8.13
CA VAL A 85 20.60 40.82 -7.53
C VAL A 85 21.35 41.63 -8.58
N GLU A 86 21.66 41.03 -9.73
CA GLU A 86 22.35 41.72 -10.83
C GLU A 86 21.52 42.88 -11.41
N LEU A 87 20.20 42.69 -11.56
CA LEU A 87 19.29 43.72 -12.02
C LEU A 87 19.24 44.91 -11.05
N ILE A 88 19.14 44.64 -9.75
CA ILE A 88 19.15 45.69 -8.71
C ILE A 88 20.53 46.37 -8.66
N ALA A 89 21.61 45.61 -8.90
CA ALA A 89 22.97 46.14 -8.90
C ALA A 89 23.23 47.17 -10.02
N LEU A 90 22.35 47.28 -11.02
CA LEU A 90 22.39 48.36 -12.01
C LEU A 90 22.09 49.75 -11.39
N ALA A 91 21.36 49.79 -10.27
CA ALA A 91 20.95 51.03 -9.62
C ALA A 91 21.73 51.34 -8.32
N LEU A 92 22.33 50.34 -7.68
CA LEU A 92 23.01 50.46 -6.38
C LEU A 92 24.14 49.42 -6.24
N PRO A 93 25.11 49.59 -5.33
CA PRO A 93 26.26 48.69 -5.25
C PRO A 93 25.84 47.25 -4.91
N LEU A 94 26.59 46.28 -5.45
CA LEU A 94 26.28 44.85 -5.38
C LEU A 94 26.04 44.34 -3.95
N TRP A 95 26.76 44.86 -2.96
CA TRP A 95 26.59 44.46 -1.56
C TRP A 95 25.20 44.83 -1.02
N ALA A 96 24.67 46.00 -1.38
CA ALA A 96 23.36 46.46 -0.94
C ALA A 96 22.24 45.70 -1.65
N ALA A 97 22.42 45.38 -2.94
CA ALA A 97 21.48 44.54 -3.69
C ALA A 97 21.34 43.15 -3.06
N LYS A 98 22.47 42.51 -2.70
CA LYS A 98 22.48 41.22 -2.00
C LYS A 98 21.79 41.28 -0.64
N LEU A 99 22.00 42.34 0.14
CA LEU A 99 21.33 42.50 1.44
C LEU A 99 19.81 42.67 1.30
N ILE A 100 19.34 43.46 0.34
CA ILE A 100 17.90 43.64 0.10
C ILE A 100 17.24 42.30 -0.24
N VAL A 101 17.81 41.57 -1.19
CA VAL A 101 17.27 40.25 -1.59
C VAL A 101 17.33 39.26 -0.43
N ALA A 102 18.39 39.27 0.37
CA ALA A 102 18.51 38.41 1.56
C ALA A 102 17.41 38.69 2.59
N VAL A 103 17.12 39.96 2.90
CA VAL A 103 16.06 40.34 3.84
C VAL A 103 14.69 39.89 3.33
N VAL A 104 14.39 40.09 2.04
CA VAL A 104 13.14 39.63 1.44
C VAL A 104 13.00 38.12 1.55
N LEU A 105 14.07 37.36 1.27
CA LEU A 105 14.06 35.90 1.41
C LEU A 105 13.85 35.44 2.85
N LEU A 106 14.44 36.12 3.84
CA LEU A 106 14.22 35.79 5.24
C LEU A 106 12.76 36.00 5.66
N ILE A 107 12.11 37.06 5.17
CA ILE A 107 10.68 37.29 5.42
C ILE A 107 9.84 36.17 4.81
N VAL A 108 10.09 35.82 3.55
CA VAL A 108 9.39 34.71 2.88
C VAL A 108 9.62 33.39 3.62
N ALA A 109 10.86 33.11 4.03
CA ALA A 109 11.21 31.91 4.79
C ALA A 109 10.51 31.86 6.15
N ALA A 110 10.43 32.98 6.87
CA ALA A 110 9.71 33.06 8.14
C ALA A 110 8.21 32.77 7.96
N ILE A 111 7.57 33.35 6.94
CA ILE A 111 6.16 33.09 6.63
C ILE A 111 5.96 31.61 6.26
N ALA A 112 6.78 31.07 5.37
CA ALA A 112 6.71 29.68 4.96
C ALA A 112 6.92 28.72 6.13
N ALA A 113 7.86 29.01 7.03
CA ALA A 113 8.11 28.22 8.23
C ALA A 113 6.89 28.25 9.18
N LEU A 114 6.29 29.42 9.42
CA LEU A 114 5.09 29.55 10.24
C LEU A 114 3.90 28.77 9.66
N LEU A 115 3.69 28.86 8.34
CA LEU A 115 2.65 28.10 7.65
C LEU A 115 2.93 26.59 7.69
N GLY A 116 4.18 26.19 7.47
CA GLY A 116 4.63 24.81 7.54
C GLY A 116 4.38 24.20 8.92
N VAL A 117 4.78 24.91 9.98
CA VAL A 117 4.54 24.50 11.37
C VAL A 117 3.03 24.34 11.64
N LYS A 118 2.20 25.30 11.21
CA LYS A 118 0.74 25.20 11.36
C LYS A 118 0.16 23.97 10.63
N ARG A 119 0.62 23.70 9.41
CA ARG A 119 0.18 22.54 8.63
C ARG A 119 0.62 21.22 9.26
N LEU A 120 1.84 21.17 9.80
CA LEU A 120 2.35 19.99 10.50
C LEU A 120 1.60 19.73 11.81
N GLN A 121 1.25 20.79 12.55
CA GLN A 121 0.44 20.67 13.76
C GLN A 121 -0.97 20.16 13.43
N ALA A 122 -1.60 20.67 12.37
CA ALA A 122 -2.89 20.17 11.91
C ALA A 122 -2.82 18.69 11.48
N ALA A 123 -1.79 18.31 10.71
CA ALA A 123 -1.60 16.92 10.29
C ALA A 123 -1.36 15.97 11.47
N LYS A 124 -0.69 16.43 12.54
CA LYS A 124 -0.51 15.64 13.77
C LYS A 124 -1.79 15.50 14.59
N ALA A 125 -2.68 16.49 14.54
CA ALA A 125 -3.98 16.41 15.24
C ALA A 125 -4.89 15.32 14.63
N ASP A 126 -4.78 15.08 13.33
CA ASP A 126 -5.53 14.06 12.59
C ASP A 126 -4.83 12.70 12.50
N MET A 127 -3.60 12.56 13.04
CA MET A 127 -2.92 11.26 13.06
C MET A 127 -3.61 10.33 14.06
N PRO A 128 -4.19 9.18 13.63
CA PRO A 128 -4.74 8.19 14.56
C PRO A 128 -3.61 7.70 15.44
N ASP A 129 -3.75 7.76 16.77
CA ASP A 129 -2.77 7.22 17.70
C ASP A 129 -2.80 5.68 17.63
N PRO A 130 -1.88 5.04 16.89
CA PRO A 130 -1.93 3.60 16.67
C PRO A 130 -1.61 2.85 17.96
N LYS A 131 -0.86 3.49 18.87
CA LYS A 131 -0.50 2.94 20.17
C LYS A 131 -1.69 3.03 21.12
N GLY A 132 -2.46 4.11 21.06
CA GLY A 132 -3.72 4.26 21.80
C GLY A 132 -4.77 3.24 21.34
N ALA A 133 -4.92 3.06 20.03
CA ALA A 133 -5.84 2.08 19.44
C ALA A 133 -5.47 0.63 19.82
N LEU A 134 -4.19 0.25 19.70
CA LEU A 134 -3.74 -1.08 20.11
C LEU A 134 -3.89 -1.32 21.63
N GLN A 135 -3.62 -0.31 22.46
CA GLN A 135 -3.80 -0.46 23.91
C GLN A 135 -5.28 -0.60 24.30
N HIS A 136 -6.17 0.08 23.58
CA HIS A 136 -7.61 -0.06 23.79
C HIS A 136 -8.07 -1.49 23.47
N ASP A 137 -7.63 -2.04 22.33
CA ASP A 137 -7.97 -3.40 21.91
C ASP A 137 -7.38 -4.49 22.83
N LEU A 138 -6.17 -4.29 23.36
CA LEU A 138 -5.59 -5.22 24.32
C LEU A 138 -6.39 -5.22 25.65
N ASN A 139 -6.87 -4.05 26.08
CA ASN A 139 -7.65 -3.92 27.29
C ASN A 139 -9.06 -4.51 27.15
N THR A 140 -9.71 -4.38 25.98
CA THR A 140 -11.02 -5.00 25.73
C THR A 140 -10.92 -6.52 25.71
N VAL A 141 -9.89 -7.09 25.08
CA VAL A 141 -9.64 -8.54 25.08
C VAL A 141 -9.34 -9.05 26.49
N LYS A 142 -8.52 -8.32 27.26
CA LYS A 142 -8.20 -8.69 28.64
C LYS A 142 -9.45 -8.67 29.54
N SER A 143 -10.29 -7.65 29.38
CA SER A 143 -11.54 -7.53 30.14
C SER A 143 -12.51 -8.66 29.78
N ALA A 144 -12.67 -8.96 28.48
CA ALA A 144 -13.52 -10.06 28.01
C ALA A 144 -13.06 -11.44 28.51
N ALA A 145 -11.75 -11.68 28.54
CA ALA A 145 -11.19 -12.91 29.10
C ALA A 145 -11.48 -13.03 30.59
N THR A 146 -11.27 -11.96 31.36
CA THR A 146 -11.46 -11.96 32.82
C THR A 146 -12.93 -12.15 33.21
N THR A 147 -13.85 -11.47 32.51
CA THR A 147 -15.31 -11.64 32.69
C THR A 147 -15.79 -13.04 32.28
N GLY A 148 -15.16 -13.65 31.27
CA GLY A 148 -15.47 -15.02 30.84
C GLY A 148 -15.12 -16.07 31.89
N PHE A 149 -13.99 -15.92 32.58
CA PHE A 149 -13.58 -16.82 33.67
C PHE A 149 -14.50 -16.71 34.90
N GLU A 150 -14.97 -15.51 35.24
CA GLU A 150 -15.81 -15.28 36.41
C GLU A 150 -17.25 -15.79 36.22
N LYS A 151 -17.74 -15.81 34.98
CA LYS A 151 -19.05 -16.37 34.63
C LYS A 151 -19.06 -17.90 34.57
N GLY A 152 -17.90 -18.53 34.39
CA GLY A 152 -17.72 -19.98 34.35
C GLY A 152 -17.62 -20.65 35.72
N SER A 153 -17.33 -19.91 36.79
CA SER A 153 -17.21 -20.45 38.16
C SER A 153 -18.50 -20.42 38.98
N GLN A 154 -19.60 -19.91 38.42
CA GLN A 154 -20.91 -19.78 39.07
C GLN A 154 -21.99 -20.70 38.45
N GLN A 155 -21.59 -21.62 37.57
CA GLN A 155 -22.43 -22.72 37.05
C GLN A 155 -21.83 -24.06 37.46
#